data_AF-U7QPI9-F1
#
_entry.id   AF-U7QPI9-F1
#
_cell.length_a   1.000
_cell.length_b   1.000
_cell.length_c   1.000
_cell.angle_alpha   90.00
_cell.angle_beta   90.00
_cell.angle_gamma   90.00
#
_symmetry.space_group_name_H-M   'P 1'
#
loop_
_entity.id
_entity.type
_entity.pdbx_description
1 polymer ?
#
loop_
_entity_poly.entity_id
_entity_poly.type
_entity_poly.pdbx_seq_one_letter_code
_entity_poly.pdbx_strand_id
1 'polypeptide(L)'
;MKSDAQSTQGADAVDRAIAQGIDLDGTPIPQDKLNLYNQVMGLEAGRQRSGVSNTMRSRIVRIGAKHISQEELNQMLTEAGFEGLKPKEIAFYYAAKS
;
A
#
# COMPACT_ATOMS: atom_id res chain seq x y z
N MET A 1 20.86 -17.55 15.47
CA MET A 1 20.84 -16.10 15.77
C MET A 1 19.39 -15.66 15.87
N LYS A 2 19.04 -15.12 17.05
CA LYS A 2 17.93 -14.19 17.38
C LYS A 2 16.54 -14.45 16.78
N SER A 3 15.69 -14.95 17.67
CA SER A 3 14.28 -14.63 17.92
C SER A 3 13.66 -13.49 17.11
N ASP A 4 12.48 -13.74 16.54
CA ASP A 4 11.33 -12.84 16.64
C ASP A 4 10.05 -13.68 16.83
N ALA A 5 9.79 -14.01 18.08
CA ALA A 5 8.43 -14.19 18.54
C ALA A 5 7.78 -12.80 18.52
N GLN A 6 7.10 -12.44 17.43
CA GLN A 6 6.31 -11.21 17.37
C GLN A 6 4.89 -11.51 16.92
N SER A 7 4.03 -11.61 17.93
CA SER A 7 2.57 -11.43 17.90
C SER A 7 1.78 -12.25 16.87
N THR A 8 1.52 -13.52 17.18
CA THR A 8 0.56 -14.37 16.44
C THR A 8 -0.90 -14.03 16.73
N GLN A 9 -1.21 -12.76 16.97
CA GLN A 9 -2.56 -12.29 17.29
C GLN A 9 -2.87 -11.04 16.47
N GLY A 10 -3.96 -11.09 15.71
CA GLY A 10 -4.39 -10.04 14.79
C GLY A 10 -4.56 -10.56 13.35
N ALA A 11 -4.45 -9.65 12.38
CA ALA A 11 -4.79 -9.86 10.96
C ALA A 11 -4.18 -11.13 10.35
N ASP A 12 -2.91 -11.45 10.64
CA ASP A 12 -2.23 -12.61 10.08
C ASP A 12 -2.83 -13.97 10.53
N ALA A 13 -3.44 -14.03 11.72
CA ALA A 13 -4.11 -15.25 12.19
C ALA A 13 -5.47 -15.44 11.51
N VAL A 14 -6.18 -14.33 11.27
CA VAL A 14 -7.45 -14.30 10.55
C VAL A 14 -7.23 -14.70 9.09
N ASP A 15 -6.20 -14.16 8.43
CA ASP A 15 -5.89 -14.49 7.03
C ASP A 15 -5.54 -15.98 6.85
N ARG A 16 -4.81 -16.57 7.81
CA ARG A 16 -4.53 -18.02 7.79
C ARG A 16 -5.77 -18.88 8.01
N ALA A 17 -6.64 -18.49 8.94
CA ALA A 17 -7.88 -19.21 9.22
C ALA A 17 -8.81 -19.20 7.99
N ILE A 18 -8.99 -18.02 7.38
CA ILE A 18 -9.77 -17.88 6.14
C ILE A 18 -9.16 -18.69 4.99
N ALA A 19 -7.83 -18.68 4.82
CA ALA A 19 -7.16 -19.49 3.80
C ALA A 19 -7.33 -21.00 4.01
N GLN A 20 -7.49 -21.43 5.27
CA GLN A 20 -7.76 -22.83 5.64
C GLN A 20 -9.26 -23.18 5.61
N GLY A 21 -10.14 -22.19 5.41
CA GLY A 21 -11.58 -22.38 5.41
C GLY A 21 -12.17 -22.67 6.79
N ILE A 22 -11.47 -22.29 7.86
CA ILE A 22 -11.90 -22.50 9.26
C ILE A 22 -11.93 -21.16 10.00
N ASP A 23 -12.87 -21.01 10.93
CA ASP A 23 -12.92 -19.86 11.83
C ASP A 23 -11.83 -19.99 12.92
N LEU A 24 -11.62 -18.94 13.72
CA LEU A 24 -10.60 -18.94 14.78
C LEU A 24 -10.88 -19.96 15.90
N ASP A 25 -12.12 -20.40 16.03
CA ASP A 25 -12.51 -21.49 16.92
C ASP A 25 -12.39 -22.89 16.30
N GLY A 26 -11.94 -22.98 15.04
CA GLY A 26 -11.73 -24.22 14.30
C GLY A 26 -12.97 -24.77 13.60
N THR A 27 -14.12 -24.09 13.69
CA THR A 27 -15.32 -24.51 12.95
C THR A 27 -15.19 -24.22 11.44
N PRO A 28 -15.77 -25.03 10.54
CA PRO A 28 -15.73 -24.75 9.10
C PRO A 28 -16.46 -23.45 8.75
N ILE A 29 -15.83 -22.59 7.94
CA ILE A 29 -16.49 -21.39 7.41
C ILE A 29 -17.47 -21.83 6.31
N PRO A 30 -18.75 -21.43 6.37
CA PRO A 30 -19.71 -21.68 5.29
C PRO A 30 -19.19 -21.21 3.93
N GLN A 31 -19.35 -22.05 2.90
CA GLN A 31 -18.81 -21.79 1.55
C GLN A 31 -19.28 -20.44 0.97
N ASP A 32 -20.54 -20.07 1.19
CA ASP A 32 -21.09 -18.79 0.70
C ASP A 32 -20.36 -17.58 1.30
N LYS A 33 -19.90 -17.67 2.55
CA LYS A 33 -19.13 -16.60 3.21
C LYS A 33 -17.72 -16.50 2.63
N LEU A 34 -17.06 -17.63 2.36
CA LEU A 34 -15.74 -17.65 1.69
C LEU A 34 -15.85 -17.10 0.27
N ASN A 35 -16.91 -17.46 -0.45
CA ASN A 35 -17.16 -16.96 -1.80
C ASN A 35 -17.32 -15.43 -1.80
N LEU A 36 -18.12 -14.89 -0.88
CA LEU A 36 -18.30 -13.45 -0.73
C LEU A 36 -16.99 -12.76 -0.32
N TYR A 37 -16.25 -13.31 0.64
CA TYR A 37 -14.95 -12.78 1.07
C TYR A 37 -13.97 -12.72 -0.12
N ASN A 38 -13.81 -13.81 -0.86
CA ASN A 38 -12.92 -13.88 -2.02
C ASN A 38 -13.37 -12.91 -3.12
N GLN A 39 -14.68 -12.75 -3.33
CA GLN A 39 -15.21 -11.78 -4.28
C GLN A 39 -14.83 -10.35 -3.88
N VAL A 40 -15.07 -9.96 -2.62
CA VAL A 40 -14.77 -8.61 -2.11
C VAL A 40 -13.25 -8.35 -2.05
N MET A 41 -12.47 -9.31 -1.56
CA MET A 41 -11.01 -9.22 -1.55
C MET A 41 -10.43 -9.24 -2.95
N GLY A 42 -11.11 -9.87 -3.92
CA GLY A 42 -10.81 -9.77 -5.34
C GLY A 42 -10.98 -8.35 -5.89
N LEU A 43 -11.98 -7.59 -5.40
CA LEU A 43 -12.15 -6.18 -5.74
C LEU A 43 -10.99 -5.32 -5.22
N GLU A 44 -10.47 -5.63 -4.02
CA GLU A 44 -9.27 -4.98 -3.46
C GLU A 44 -7.95 -5.55 -4.04
N ALA A 45 -7.91 -6.81 -4.50
CA ALA A 45 -6.78 -7.38 -5.23
C ALA A 45 -6.66 -6.81 -6.65
N GLY A 46 -7.76 -6.27 -7.18
CA GLY A 46 -7.80 -5.41 -8.36
C GLY A 46 -7.39 -3.95 -8.09
N ARG A 47 -7.31 -3.50 -6.81
CA ARG A 47 -6.45 -2.36 -6.52
C ARG A 47 -5.03 -2.86 -6.66
N GLN A 48 -4.31 -2.25 -7.59
CA GLN A 48 -2.87 -2.37 -7.67
C GLN A 48 -2.31 -2.04 -6.27
N ARG A 49 -2.04 -3.06 -5.44
CA ARG A 49 -1.30 -2.91 -4.18
C ARG A 49 -0.07 -2.14 -4.59
N SER A 50 0.10 -0.94 -4.06
CA SER A 50 0.97 0.07 -4.61
C SER A 50 2.41 -0.41 -4.50
N GLY A 51 2.84 -1.14 -5.54
CA GLY A 51 4.06 -1.93 -5.56
C GLY A 51 5.30 -1.06 -5.38
N VAL A 52 6.46 -1.69 -5.47
CA VAL A 52 7.77 -1.04 -5.35
C VAL A 52 7.80 0.33 -6.07
N SER A 53 7.16 0.47 -7.23
CA SER A 53 7.01 1.72 -8.00
C SER A 53 6.32 2.86 -7.24
N ASN A 54 5.23 2.62 -6.51
CA ASN A 54 4.55 3.67 -5.74
C ASN A 54 5.35 4.05 -4.48
N THR A 55 5.99 3.06 -3.84
CA THR A 55 6.95 3.33 -2.75
C THR A 55 8.16 4.12 -3.26
N MET A 56 8.65 3.80 -4.46
CA MET A 56 9.75 4.48 -5.14
C MET A 56 9.38 5.92 -5.50
N ARG A 57 8.21 6.13 -6.10
CA ARG A 57 7.67 7.47 -6.39
C ARG A 57 7.58 8.31 -5.13
N SER A 58 6.98 7.79 -4.06
CA SER A 58 6.88 8.53 -2.79
C SER A 58 8.25 8.89 -2.20
N ARG A 59 9.27 8.03 -2.38
CA ARG A 59 10.65 8.34 -1.96
C ARG A 59 11.28 9.42 -2.85
N ILE A 60 11.10 9.37 -4.17
CA ILE A 60 11.57 10.38 -5.12
C ILE A 60 10.97 11.74 -4.78
N VAL A 61 9.64 11.83 -4.60
CA VAL A 61 8.96 13.07 -4.22
C VAL A 61 9.54 13.66 -2.93
N ARG A 62 9.69 12.83 -1.88
CA ARG A 62 10.17 13.28 -0.56
C ARG A 62 11.62 13.79 -0.57
N ILE A 63 12.50 13.18 -1.36
CA ILE A 63 13.92 13.57 -1.42
C ILE A 63 14.13 14.68 -2.45
N GLY A 64 13.57 14.53 -3.65
CA GLY A 64 13.68 15.48 -4.73
C GLY A 64 13.22 16.88 -4.34
N ALA A 65 12.11 17.00 -3.59
CA ALA A 65 11.58 18.30 -3.19
C ALA A 65 12.49 19.12 -2.26
N LYS A 66 13.51 18.50 -1.67
CA LYS A 66 14.52 19.21 -0.90
C LYS A 66 15.47 20.00 -1.81
N HIS A 67 15.76 19.49 -3.01
CA HIS A 67 16.85 19.95 -3.86
C HIS A 67 16.43 20.49 -5.23
N ILE A 68 15.26 20.09 -5.73
CA ILE A 68 14.78 20.38 -7.08
C ILE A 68 13.58 21.32 -6.99
N SER A 69 13.37 22.18 -8.00
CA SER A 69 12.18 23.04 -8.07
C SER A 69 10.90 22.21 -8.27
N GLN A 70 9.75 22.76 -7.87
CA GLN A 70 8.47 22.06 -8.02
C GLN A 70 8.18 21.69 -9.48
N GLU A 71 8.40 22.62 -10.40
CA GLU A 71 8.14 22.44 -11.84
C GLU A 71 9.04 21.36 -12.42
N GLU A 72 10.34 21.43 -12.13
CA GLU A 72 11.34 20.47 -12.63
C GLU A 72 11.10 19.06 -12.06
N LEU A 73 10.82 18.92 -10.76
CA LEU A 73 10.54 17.60 -10.19
C LEU A 73 9.25 17.00 -10.75
N ASN A 74 8.24 17.83 -11.01
CA ASN A 74 6.99 17.38 -11.62
C ASN A 74 7.23 16.85 -13.04
N GLN A 75 8.02 17.58 -13.84
CA GLN A 75 8.40 17.15 -15.19
C GLN A 75 9.19 15.84 -15.17
N MET A 76 10.15 15.70 -14.27
CA MET A 76 10.93 14.45 -14.13
C MET A 76 10.05 13.24 -13.78
N LEU A 77 9.03 13.42 -12.94
CA LEU A 77 8.10 12.34 -12.60
C LEU A 77 7.29 11.90 -13.82
N THR A 78 6.73 12.85 -14.57
CA THR A 78 5.89 12.54 -15.74
C THR A 78 6.70 11.94 -16.88
N GLU A 79 7.93 12.41 -17.13
CA GLU A 79 8.85 11.81 -18.10
C GLU A 79 9.25 10.38 -17.74
N ALA A 80 9.41 10.09 -16.44
CA ALA A 80 9.69 8.74 -15.96
C ALA A 80 8.45 7.83 -15.92
N GLY A 81 7.31 8.29 -16.44
CA GLY A 81 6.05 7.53 -16.48
C GLY A 81 5.34 7.42 -15.12
N PHE A 82 5.76 8.21 -14.12
CA PHE A 82 5.01 8.34 -12.87
C PHE A 82 3.91 9.39 -13.01
N GLU A 83 2.90 9.27 -12.16
CA GLU A 83 1.98 10.37 -11.92
C GLU A 83 2.76 11.60 -11.42
N GLY A 84 2.49 12.77 -11.97
CA GLY A 84 3.09 14.04 -11.53
C GLY A 84 2.77 14.36 -10.07
N LEU A 85 3.37 15.43 -9.53
CA LEU A 85 3.18 15.85 -8.14
C LEU A 85 1.71 16.12 -7.83
N LYS A 86 1.23 15.54 -6.73
CA LYS A 86 -0.15 15.74 -6.27
C LYS A 86 -0.27 17.08 -5.54
N PRO A 87 -1.44 17.74 -5.57
CA PRO A 87 -1.65 19.00 -4.85
C PRO A 87 -1.26 18.94 -3.37
N LYS A 88 -1.58 17.83 -2.69
CA LYS A 88 -1.18 17.60 -1.28
C LYS A 88 0.34 17.47 -1.09
N GLU A 89 1.04 16.91 -2.07
CA GLU A 89 2.51 16.76 -2.03
C GLU A 89 3.18 18.12 -2.24
N ILE A 90 2.64 18.94 -3.15
CA ILE A 90 3.09 20.31 -3.39
C ILE A 90 2.91 21.15 -2.11
N ALA A 91 1.70 21.15 -1.56
CA ALA A 91 1.38 21.90 -0.35
C ALA A 91 2.25 21.47 0.84
N PHE A 92 2.61 20.20 0.94
CA PHE A 92 3.43 19.71 2.04
C PHE A 92 4.92 20.02 1.87
N TYR A 93 5.49 19.81 0.68
CA TYR A 93 6.94 19.91 0.47
C TYR A 93 7.44 21.27 -0.03
N TYR A 94 6.57 22.08 -0.67
CA TYR A 94 6.97 23.33 -1.31
C TYR A 94 6.27 24.58 -0.76
N ALA A 95 5.23 24.47 0.06
CA ALA A 95 4.50 25.64 0.58
C ALA A 95 5.33 26.56 1.51
N ALA A 96 6.48 26.11 2.01
CA ALA A 96 7.39 26.95 2.80
C ALA A 96 8.52 27.59 1.98
N LYS A 97 8.55 27.37 0.66
CA LYS A 97 9.60 27.89 -0.26
C LYS A 97 9.12 29.05 -1.15
N SER A 98 7.87 29.50 -0.99
CA SER A 98 7.28 30.65 -1.69
C SER A 98 7.50 31.96 -0.94
#